data_AF-A0A411F758-F1
#
_entry.id   AF-A0A411F758-F1
#
_cell.length_a   1.000
_cell.length_b   1.000
_cell.length_c   1.000
_cell.angle_alpha   90.00
_cell.angle_beta   90.00
_cell.angle_gamma   90.00
#
_symmetry.space_group_name_H-M   'P 1'
#
loop_
_entity.id
_entity.type
_entity.pdbx_description
1 polymer ?
#
loop_
_entity_poly.entity_id
_entity_poly.type
_entity_poly.pdbx_seq_one_letter_code
_entity_poly.pdbx_strand_id
1 'polypeptide(L)'
;ESLSPKSPEILKYNPVHKKLPILLHNGKPVVESLVIVEYIDETWTSGSSILPADPLGKSNARFWAKFIDDKVMPAIMNIRRYQGEEQVKAIDEVVELFKLLENELKGKKFFGGDTIGLVDITANFIALWLGIHQEIMGIQLVSKEKLPILCKWIDEYLNSSIIKQSLPSRDELSAALLSYHKSL
;
A
#
# COMPACT_ATOMS: atom_id res chain seq x y z
N GLU A 1 16.48 1.29 -4.52
CA GLU A 1 16.68 1.32 -3.05
C GLU A 1 17.70 2.42 -2.78
N SER A 2 17.42 3.31 -1.82
CA SER A 2 18.07 4.62 -1.64
C SER A 2 19.61 4.57 -1.48
N LEU A 3 20.29 5.49 -2.18
CA LEU A 3 21.73 5.77 -2.15
C LEU A 3 22.18 6.70 -0.98
N SER A 4 21.33 6.94 0.03
CA SER A 4 21.74 7.66 1.25
C SER A 4 22.33 6.71 2.30
N PRO A 5 23.40 7.09 3.04
CA PRO A 5 23.83 6.31 4.19
C PRO A 5 22.67 6.17 5.17
N LYS A 6 22.27 4.93 5.47
CA LYS A 6 21.17 4.63 6.39
C LYS A 6 21.53 5.16 7.78
N SER A 7 20.58 5.77 8.48
CA SER A 7 20.85 6.33 9.80
C SER A 7 21.34 5.24 10.76
N PRO A 8 22.24 5.57 11.72
CA PRO A 8 22.72 4.61 12.72
C PRO A 8 21.58 3.91 13.48
N GLU A 9 20.46 4.61 13.69
CA GLU A 9 19.26 4.09 14.35
C GLU A 9 18.60 2.97 13.53
N ILE A 10 18.51 3.11 12.20
CA ILE A 10 17.95 2.05 11.34
C ILE A 10 18.81 0.79 11.43
N LEU A 11 20.14 0.95 11.42
CA LEU A 11 21.07 -0.19 11.53
C LEU A 11 21.01 -0.84 12.92
N LYS A 12 20.80 -0.04 13.98
CA LYS A 12 20.64 -0.52 15.36
C LYS A 12 19.34 -1.30 15.55
N TYR A 13 18.22 -0.77 15.06
CA TYR A 13 16.89 -1.31 15.36
C TYR A 13 16.34 -2.28 14.31
N ASN A 14 16.83 -2.23 13.07
CA ASN A 14 16.55 -3.22 12.03
C ASN A 14 17.87 -3.68 11.36
N PRO A 15 18.74 -4.41 12.08
CA PRO A 15 20.04 -4.82 11.54
C PRO A 15 19.93 -5.79 10.36
N VAL A 16 18.81 -6.54 10.26
CA VAL A 16 18.58 -7.56 9.22
C VAL A 16 18.24 -6.91 7.89
N HIS A 17 17.09 -6.21 7.80
CA HIS A 17 16.61 -5.64 6.54
C HIS A 17 17.11 -4.22 6.32
N LYS A 18 17.48 -3.51 7.41
CA LYS A 18 17.99 -2.14 7.37
C LYS A 18 16.99 -1.22 6.65
N LYS A 19 15.70 -1.40 6.90
CA LYS A 19 14.61 -0.70 6.22
C LYS A 19 13.65 -0.11 7.24
N LEU A 20 13.00 0.97 6.83
CA LEU A 20 11.81 1.50 7.47
C LEU A 20 10.56 0.80 6.89
N PRO A 21 9.41 0.84 7.61
CA PRO A 21 9.21 1.43 8.94
C PRO A 21 9.78 0.59 10.09
N ILE A 22 10.02 1.24 11.23
CA ILE A 22 10.40 0.62 12.53
C ILE A 22 9.51 1.26 13.60
N LEU A 23 8.73 0.44 14.33
CA LEU A 23 7.99 0.87 15.51
C LEU A 23 8.80 0.56 16.76
N LEU A 24 9.05 1.57 17.60
CA LEU A 24 9.67 1.38 18.91
C LEU A 24 8.60 1.43 20.00
N HIS A 25 8.33 0.29 20.65
CA HIS A 25 7.43 0.22 21.80
C HIS A 25 8.23 -0.19 23.03
N ASN A 26 8.29 0.70 24.04
CA ASN A 26 9.08 0.50 25.26
C ASN A 26 10.56 0.16 24.99
N GLY A 27 11.14 0.87 24.01
CA GLY A 27 12.54 0.69 23.59
C GLY A 27 12.82 -0.58 22.77
N LYS A 28 11.80 -1.41 22.50
CA LYS A 28 11.92 -2.64 21.70
C LYS A 28 11.42 -2.40 20.27
N PRO A 29 12.19 -2.79 19.24
CA PRO A 29 11.78 -2.63 17.85
C PRO A 29 10.81 -3.71 17.39
N VAL A 30 9.80 -3.29 16.63
CA VAL A 30 8.97 -4.10 15.75
C VAL A 30 9.21 -3.59 14.33
N VAL A 31 9.50 -4.50 13.41
CA VAL A 31 9.94 -4.20 12.03
C VAL A 31 9.07 -4.96 11.03
N GLU A 32 9.10 -4.53 9.76
CA GLU A 32 8.18 -4.94 8.69
C GLU A 32 6.78 -4.34 8.85
N SER A 33 6.29 -3.65 7.81
CA SER A 33 5.02 -2.89 7.88
C SER A 33 3.84 -3.74 8.30
N LEU A 34 3.65 -4.92 7.70
CA LEU A 34 2.53 -5.81 8.05
C LEU A 34 2.64 -6.36 9.47
N VAL A 35 3.85 -6.72 9.90
CA VAL A 35 4.11 -7.20 11.27
C VAL A 35 3.84 -6.08 12.29
N ILE A 36 4.22 -4.83 11.99
CA ILE A 36 3.91 -3.66 12.81
C ILE A 36 2.39 -3.47 12.93
N VAL A 37 1.63 -3.59 11.83
CA VAL A 37 0.18 -3.45 11.85
C VAL A 37 -0.48 -4.54 12.70
N GLU A 38 -0.06 -5.81 12.55
CA GLU A 38 -0.57 -6.90 13.40
C GLU A 38 -0.23 -6.67 14.89
N TYR A 39 0.99 -6.24 15.18
CA TYR A 39 1.41 -5.92 16.55
C TYR A 39 0.55 -4.81 17.18
N ILE A 40 0.22 -3.78 16.40
CA ILE A 40 -0.67 -2.70 16.85
C ILE A 40 -2.06 -3.25 17.19
N ASP A 41 -2.62 -4.07 16.30
CA ASP A 41 -3.97 -4.65 16.49
C ASP A 41 -4.04 -5.55 17.75
N GLU A 42 -2.98 -6.33 18.00
CA GLU A 42 -2.90 -7.21 19.17
C GLU A 42 -2.62 -6.46 20.48
N THR A 43 -1.95 -5.31 20.41
CA THR A 43 -1.54 -4.54 21.60
C THR A 43 -2.64 -3.59 22.10
N TRP A 44 -3.37 -2.92 21.19
CA TRP A 44 -4.37 -1.90 21.54
C TRP A 44 -5.80 -2.35 21.18
N THR A 45 -6.35 -3.23 22.00
CA THR A 45 -7.66 -3.89 21.76
C THR A 45 -8.89 -3.05 22.14
N SER A 46 -8.71 -1.86 22.73
CA SER A 46 -9.82 -1.00 23.14
C SER A 46 -10.48 -0.22 21.99
N GLY A 47 -9.96 -0.35 20.76
CA GLY A 47 -10.43 0.34 19.56
C GLY A 47 -11.05 -0.60 18.51
N SER A 48 -11.23 -0.07 17.29
CA SER A 48 -11.64 -0.88 16.14
C SER A 48 -10.53 -1.86 15.76
N SER A 49 -10.91 -3.14 15.63
CA SER A 49 -10.01 -4.21 15.19
C SER A 49 -9.65 -4.05 13.71
N ILE A 50 -8.36 -4.17 13.38
CA ILE A 50 -7.82 -4.13 12.02
C ILE A 50 -8.00 -5.48 11.33
N LEU A 51 -7.76 -6.58 12.06
CA LEU A 51 -8.04 -7.92 11.57
C LEU A 51 -9.45 -8.38 11.98
N PRO A 52 -10.11 -9.22 11.15
CA PRO A 52 -11.33 -9.91 11.54
C PRO A 52 -11.13 -10.77 12.80
N ALA A 53 -12.19 -11.03 13.56
CA ALA A 53 -12.08 -11.87 14.75
C ALA A 53 -11.94 -13.36 14.40
N ASP A 54 -12.61 -13.82 13.33
CA ASP A 54 -12.66 -15.22 12.97
C ASP A 54 -11.39 -15.69 12.22
N PRO A 55 -10.94 -16.95 12.42
CA PRO A 55 -9.70 -17.43 11.81
C PRO A 55 -9.67 -17.38 10.28
N LEU A 56 -10.82 -17.62 9.62
CA LEU A 56 -10.90 -17.64 8.17
C LEU A 56 -10.78 -16.22 7.61
N GLY A 57 -11.49 -15.26 8.21
CA GLY A 57 -11.38 -13.84 7.91
C GLY A 57 -9.95 -13.33 8.10
N LYS A 58 -9.27 -13.68 9.20
CA LYS A 58 -7.85 -13.36 9.40
C LYS A 58 -6.96 -13.93 8.30
N SER A 59 -7.16 -15.19 7.94
CA SER A 59 -6.39 -15.84 6.88
C SER A 59 -6.58 -15.14 5.54
N ASN A 60 -7.80 -14.77 5.20
CA ASN A 60 -8.12 -14.07 3.95
C ASN A 60 -7.52 -12.65 3.93
N ALA A 61 -7.61 -11.91 5.03
CA ALA A 61 -7.00 -10.58 5.14
C ALA A 61 -5.48 -10.64 4.96
N ARG A 62 -4.81 -11.60 5.61
CA ARG A 62 -3.37 -11.83 5.46
C ARG A 62 -2.98 -12.22 4.05
N PHE A 63 -3.78 -13.09 3.41
CA PHE A 63 -3.54 -13.50 2.03
C PHE A 63 -3.55 -12.30 1.09
N TRP A 64 -4.57 -11.44 1.16
CA TRP A 64 -4.68 -10.29 0.27
C TRP A 64 -3.64 -9.21 0.57
N ALA A 65 -3.32 -8.96 1.84
CA ALA A 65 -2.21 -8.07 2.20
C ALA A 65 -0.88 -8.58 1.61
N LYS A 66 -0.59 -9.87 1.76
CA LYS A 66 0.59 -10.50 1.17
C LYS A 66 0.59 -10.47 -0.35
N PHE A 67 -0.56 -10.70 -0.99
CA PHE A 67 -0.70 -10.60 -2.44
C PHE A 67 -0.36 -9.19 -2.95
N ILE A 68 -0.81 -8.15 -2.23
CA ILE A 68 -0.47 -6.78 -2.56
C ILE A 68 1.04 -6.54 -2.45
N ASP A 69 1.66 -6.91 -1.32
CA ASP A 69 3.09 -6.71 -1.07
C ASP A 69 4.00 -7.51 -2.03
N ASP A 70 3.65 -8.76 -2.32
CA ASP A 70 4.49 -9.67 -3.11
C ASP A 70 4.28 -9.52 -4.63
N LYS A 71 3.08 -9.10 -5.07
CA LYS A 71 2.70 -9.12 -6.49
C LYS A 71 2.37 -7.72 -7.01
N VAL A 72 1.44 -7.03 -6.38
CA VAL A 72 0.89 -5.78 -6.91
C VAL A 72 1.91 -4.65 -6.84
N MET A 73 2.49 -4.38 -5.67
CA MET A 73 3.47 -3.31 -5.50
C MET A 73 4.72 -3.51 -6.38
N PRO A 74 5.35 -4.70 -6.41
CA PRO A 74 6.50 -4.92 -7.27
C PRO A 74 6.18 -4.76 -8.75
N ALA A 75 5.01 -5.24 -9.21
CA ALA A 75 4.61 -5.11 -10.61
C ALA A 75 4.47 -3.64 -11.02
N ILE A 76 3.79 -2.81 -10.22
CA ILE A 76 3.67 -1.36 -10.46
C ILE A 76 5.06 -0.70 -10.51
N MET A 77 5.91 -1.01 -9.54
CA MET A 77 7.24 -0.38 -9.42
C MET A 77 8.22 -0.82 -10.52
N ASN A 78 7.95 -1.95 -11.19
CA ASN A 78 8.74 -2.47 -12.29
C ASN A 78 8.35 -1.88 -13.65
N ILE A 79 7.14 -1.33 -13.82
CA ILE A 79 6.70 -0.75 -15.11
C ILE A 79 7.72 0.25 -15.66
N ARG A 80 8.28 1.10 -14.80
CA ARG A 80 9.30 2.11 -15.19
C ARG A 80 10.61 1.54 -15.76
N ARG A 81 10.82 0.23 -15.65
CA ARG A 81 11.99 -0.47 -16.21
C ARG A 81 11.80 -0.86 -17.67
N TYR A 82 10.57 -0.82 -18.17
CA TYR A 82 10.21 -1.26 -19.52
C TYR A 82 9.83 -0.05 -20.40
N GLN A 83 9.94 -0.23 -21.72
CA GLN A 83 9.51 0.74 -22.74
C GLN A 83 8.81 0.03 -23.90
N GLY A 84 8.01 0.77 -24.68
CA GLY A 84 7.32 0.24 -25.85
C GLY A 84 6.41 -0.94 -25.52
N GLU A 85 6.47 -2.01 -26.32
CA GLU A 85 5.60 -3.18 -26.17
C GLU A 85 5.74 -3.90 -24.82
N GLU A 86 6.94 -3.94 -24.24
CA GLU A 86 7.15 -4.57 -22.92
C GLU A 86 6.47 -3.78 -21.81
N GLN A 87 6.46 -2.44 -21.92
CA GLN A 87 5.76 -1.58 -20.97
C GLN A 87 4.25 -1.80 -21.05
N VAL A 88 3.70 -1.94 -22.26
CA VAL A 88 2.28 -2.24 -22.46
C VAL A 88 1.91 -3.58 -21.81
N LYS A 89 2.73 -4.63 -21.99
CA LYS A 89 2.49 -5.94 -21.35
C LYS A 89 2.54 -5.86 -19.82
N ALA A 90 3.50 -5.10 -19.26
CA ALA A 90 3.60 -4.90 -17.82
C ALA A 90 2.39 -4.12 -17.25
N ILE A 91 1.89 -3.14 -18.00
CA ILE A 91 0.66 -2.41 -17.67
C ILE A 91 -0.53 -3.38 -17.66
N ASP A 92 -0.69 -4.21 -18.68
CA ASP A 92 -1.77 -5.19 -18.77
C ASP A 92 -1.72 -6.20 -17.61
N GLU A 93 -0.53 -6.68 -17.23
CA GLU A 93 -0.33 -7.55 -16.08
C GLU A 93 -0.81 -6.90 -14.78
N VAL A 94 -0.44 -5.63 -14.53
CA VAL A 94 -0.91 -4.89 -13.35
C VAL A 94 -2.43 -4.70 -13.37
N VAL A 95 -3.01 -4.43 -14.54
CA VAL A 95 -4.46 -4.30 -14.68
C VAL A 95 -5.17 -5.61 -14.32
N GLU A 96 -4.63 -6.76 -14.71
CA GLU A 96 -5.17 -8.07 -14.30
C GLU A 96 -5.07 -8.30 -12.79
N LEU A 97 -3.97 -7.91 -12.15
CA LEU A 97 -3.85 -7.96 -10.69
C LEU A 97 -4.88 -7.06 -10.00
N PHE A 98 -5.15 -5.87 -10.55
CA PHE A 98 -6.21 -5.00 -10.04
C PHE A 98 -7.62 -5.56 -10.22
N LYS A 99 -7.88 -6.32 -11.29
CA LYS A 99 -9.17 -7.03 -11.44
C LYS A 99 -9.38 -8.08 -10.35
N LEU A 100 -8.31 -8.73 -9.88
CA LEU A 100 -8.40 -9.66 -8.75
C LEU A 100 -8.79 -8.93 -7.46
N LEU A 101 -8.18 -7.77 -7.19
CA LEU A 101 -8.54 -6.92 -6.04
C LEU A 101 -9.98 -6.37 -6.16
N GLU A 102 -10.39 -5.95 -7.34
CA GLU A 102 -11.75 -5.48 -7.62
C GLU A 102 -12.78 -6.57 -7.33
N ASN A 103 -12.49 -7.81 -7.71
CA ASN A 103 -13.35 -8.96 -7.39
C ASN A 103 -13.48 -9.18 -5.88
N GLU A 104 -12.40 -9.03 -5.12
CA GLU A 104 -12.43 -9.14 -3.66
C GLU A 104 -13.23 -8.01 -2.99
N LEU A 105 -13.22 -6.80 -3.57
CA LEU A 105 -13.99 -5.64 -3.10
C LEU A 105 -15.48 -5.70 -3.43
N LYS A 106 -15.92 -6.61 -4.31
CA LYS A 106 -17.32 -6.66 -4.76
C LYS A 106 -18.28 -6.76 -3.57
N GLY A 107 -19.24 -5.83 -3.54
CA GLY A 107 -20.26 -5.77 -2.50
C GLY A 107 -19.80 -5.19 -1.16
N LYS A 108 -18.54 -4.72 -1.05
CA LYS A 108 -17.98 -4.14 0.17
C LYS A 108 -17.67 -2.66 0.00
N LYS A 109 -17.65 -1.92 1.11
CA LYS A 109 -17.17 -0.53 1.12
C LYS A 109 -15.65 -0.48 1.17
N PHE A 110 -15.07 -1.29 2.04
CA PHE A 110 -13.64 -1.49 2.25
C PHE A 110 -13.32 -2.99 2.11
N PHE A 111 -12.06 -3.36 1.93
CA PHE A 111 -11.69 -4.78 1.97
C PHE A 111 -12.03 -5.42 3.33
N GLY A 112 -11.96 -4.64 4.42
CA GLY A 112 -12.44 -5.00 5.75
C GLY A 112 -13.97 -5.02 5.93
N GLY A 113 -14.76 -4.81 4.85
CA GLY A 113 -16.22 -4.75 4.91
C GLY A 113 -16.73 -3.32 5.06
N ASP A 114 -17.29 -3.00 6.23
CA ASP A 114 -17.83 -1.67 6.54
C ASP A 114 -16.78 -0.72 7.15
N THR A 115 -15.67 -1.28 7.66
CA THR A 115 -14.57 -0.55 8.27
C THR A 115 -13.25 -0.83 7.55
N ILE A 116 -12.29 0.09 7.68
CA ILE A 116 -10.93 -0.07 7.16
C ILE A 116 -10.24 -1.21 7.91
N GLY A 117 -9.76 -2.22 7.17
CA GLY A 117 -9.02 -3.35 7.73
C GLY A 117 -7.59 -3.47 7.22
N LEU A 118 -6.94 -4.59 7.53
CA LEU A 118 -5.54 -4.85 7.16
C LEU A 118 -5.25 -4.63 5.66
N VAL A 119 -6.12 -5.16 4.79
CA VAL A 119 -5.94 -5.07 3.34
C VAL A 119 -6.08 -3.63 2.85
N ASP A 120 -7.00 -2.85 3.41
CA ASP A 120 -7.15 -1.43 3.09
C ASP A 120 -5.91 -0.61 3.48
N ILE A 121 -5.35 -0.89 4.66
CA ILE A 121 -4.10 -0.25 5.13
C ILE A 121 -2.94 -0.62 4.20
N THR A 122 -2.86 -1.88 3.77
CA THR A 122 -1.81 -2.36 2.86
C THR A 122 -1.97 -1.76 1.46
N ALA A 123 -3.21 -1.63 0.99
CA ALA A 123 -3.54 -1.04 -0.30
C ALA A 123 -3.39 0.50 -0.34
N ASN A 124 -3.03 1.16 0.77
CA ASN A 124 -2.98 2.62 0.85
C ASN A 124 -2.14 3.28 -0.26
N PHE A 125 -1.08 2.61 -0.74
CA PHE A 125 -0.25 3.11 -1.83
C PHE A 125 -1.03 3.21 -3.15
N ILE A 126 -1.98 2.31 -3.40
CA ILE A 126 -2.87 2.36 -4.57
C ILE A 126 -3.72 3.64 -4.50
N ALA A 127 -4.22 4.02 -3.33
CA ALA A 127 -5.03 5.22 -3.17
C ALA A 127 -4.19 6.51 -3.23
N LEU A 128 -3.00 6.52 -2.61
CA LEU A 128 -2.21 7.74 -2.38
C LEU A 128 -1.21 8.05 -3.50
N TRP A 129 -0.47 7.03 -3.92
CA TRP A 129 0.73 7.22 -4.74
C TRP A 129 0.48 6.87 -6.21
N LEU A 130 -0.46 5.96 -6.50
CA LEU A 130 -0.70 5.48 -7.86
C LEU A 130 -1.05 6.60 -8.84
N GLY A 131 -1.86 7.58 -8.43
CA GLY A 131 -2.19 8.74 -9.26
C GLY A 131 -0.96 9.53 -9.69
N ILE A 132 -0.03 9.76 -8.75
CA ILE A 132 1.21 10.51 -8.99
C ILE A 132 2.15 9.68 -9.89
N HIS A 133 2.25 8.37 -9.62
CA HIS A 133 3.03 7.45 -10.45
C HIS A 133 2.53 7.38 -11.90
N GLN A 134 1.21 7.30 -12.11
CA GLN A 134 0.59 7.33 -13.43
C GLN A 134 0.92 8.61 -14.19
N GLU A 135 0.81 9.78 -13.53
CA GLU A 135 1.14 11.08 -14.13
C GLU A 135 2.62 11.18 -14.53
N ILE A 136 3.54 10.78 -13.65
CA ILE A 136 4.98 10.83 -13.92
C ILE A 136 5.36 9.87 -15.06
N MET A 137 4.76 8.69 -15.12
CA MET A 137 5.06 7.69 -16.14
C MET A 137 4.28 7.91 -17.45
N GLY A 138 3.27 8.79 -17.46
CA GLY A 138 2.37 8.96 -18.61
C GLY A 138 1.55 7.72 -18.93
N ILE A 139 1.16 6.94 -17.91
CA ILE A 139 0.40 5.68 -18.07
C ILE A 139 -0.94 5.74 -17.35
N GLN A 140 -1.88 4.86 -17.72
CA GLN A 140 -3.16 4.71 -17.03
C GLN A 140 -3.36 3.24 -16.63
N LEU A 141 -3.31 2.97 -15.32
CA LEU A 141 -3.52 1.67 -14.70
C LEU A 141 -4.94 1.53 -14.13
N VAL A 142 -5.54 2.63 -13.68
CA VAL A 142 -6.88 2.65 -13.09
C VAL A 142 -7.78 3.65 -13.82
N SER A 143 -8.99 3.23 -14.16
CA SER A 143 -10.02 4.08 -14.76
C SER A 143 -11.39 3.62 -14.30
N LYS A 144 -12.36 4.55 -14.22
CA LYS A 144 -13.75 4.22 -13.87
C LYS A 144 -14.42 3.27 -14.86
N GLU A 145 -13.91 3.21 -16.09
CA GLU A 145 -14.42 2.33 -17.15
C GLU A 145 -13.98 0.88 -16.95
N LYS A 146 -12.71 0.66 -16.57
CA LYS A 146 -12.14 -0.69 -16.43
C LYS A 146 -12.23 -1.24 -15.00
N LEU A 147 -12.11 -0.36 -14.01
CA LEU A 147 -11.97 -0.70 -12.59
C LEU A 147 -12.87 0.19 -11.70
N PRO A 148 -14.20 0.23 -11.95
CA PRO A 148 -15.11 1.12 -11.24
C PRO A 148 -15.16 0.90 -9.73
N ILE A 149 -15.07 -0.36 -9.28
CA ILE A 149 -15.17 -0.68 -7.84
C ILE A 149 -13.89 -0.24 -7.14
N LEU A 150 -12.72 -0.49 -7.75
CA LEU A 150 -11.45 -0.02 -7.19
C LEU A 150 -11.40 1.52 -7.15
N CYS A 151 -11.86 2.22 -8.20
CA CYS A 151 -12.00 3.67 -8.18
C CYS A 151 -12.87 4.16 -7.03
N LYS A 152 -14.04 3.53 -6.84
CA LYS A 152 -14.94 3.88 -5.73
C LYS A 152 -14.26 3.66 -4.38
N TRP A 153 -13.54 2.55 -4.21
CA TRP A 153 -12.78 2.28 -3.00
C TRP A 153 -11.70 3.35 -2.74
N ILE A 154 -10.95 3.77 -3.76
CA ILE A 154 -9.96 4.87 -3.64
C ILE A 154 -10.66 6.14 -3.12
N ASP A 155 -11.78 6.50 -3.73
CA ASP A 155 -12.54 7.70 -3.34
C ASP A 155 -13.03 7.60 -1.89
N GLU A 156 -13.60 6.46 -1.48
CA GLU A 156 -14.08 6.22 -0.11
C GLU A 156 -12.92 6.19 0.92
N TYR A 157 -11.79 5.57 0.58
CA TYR A 157 -10.62 5.47 1.44
C TYR A 157 -10.01 6.85 1.71
N LEU A 158 -9.77 7.64 0.66
CA LEU A 158 -9.26 9.01 0.78
C LEU A 158 -10.25 9.95 1.48
N ASN A 159 -11.55 9.66 1.40
CA ASN A 159 -12.58 10.45 2.06
C ASN A 159 -12.88 10.05 3.51
N SER A 160 -12.35 8.93 3.98
CA SER A 160 -12.49 8.48 5.37
C SER A 160 -11.92 9.50 6.37
N SER A 161 -12.67 9.80 7.43
CA SER A 161 -12.26 10.75 8.47
C SER A 161 -10.98 10.35 9.19
N ILE A 162 -10.73 9.05 9.34
CA ILE A 162 -9.52 8.51 9.98
C ILE A 162 -8.31 8.71 9.07
N ILE A 163 -8.49 8.45 7.77
CA ILE A 163 -7.41 8.54 6.79
C ILE A 163 -7.01 10.00 6.58
N LYS A 164 -7.96 10.92 6.39
CA LYS A 164 -7.67 12.36 6.22
C LYS A 164 -6.79 12.98 7.31
N GLN A 165 -6.79 12.44 8.52
CA GLN A 165 -5.98 12.95 9.63
C GLN A 165 -4.49 12.58 9.53
N SER A 166 -4.14 11.56 8.74
CA SER A 166 -2.80 10.96 8.68
C SER A 166 -2.11 11.08 7.33
N LEU A 167 -2.83 11.51 6.29
CA LEU A 167 -2.28 11.60 4.94
C LEU A 167 -1.51 12.89 4.69
N PRO A 168 -0.31 12.82 4.10
CA PRO A 168 0.32 13.97 3.47
C PRO A 168 -0.53 14.46 2.29
N SER A 169 -0.39 15.74 1.96
CA SER A 169 -1.01 16.34 0.78
C SER A 169 -0.43 15.73 -0.50
N ARG A 170 -1.22 15.75 -1.59
CA ARG A 170 -0.76 15.28 -2.91
C ARG A 170 0.51 16.02 -3.37
N ASP A 171 0.63 17.30 -3.04
CA ASP A 171 1.78 18.13 -3.42
C ASP A 171 3.05 17.69 -2.68
N GLU A 172 2.95 17.36 -1.38
CA GLU A 172 4.07 16.81 -0.61
C GLU A 172 4.52 15.45 -1.17
N LEU A 173 3.58 14.57 -1.49
CA LEU A 173 3.86 13.26 -2.08
C LEU A 173 4.53 13.44 -3.46
N SER A 174 4.01 14.33 -4.30
CA SER A 174 4.55 14.61 -5.64
C SER A 174 5.96 15.19 -5.57
N ALA A 175 6.20 16.14 -4.65
CA ALA A 175 7.52 16.72 -4.43
C ALA A 175 8.53 15.67 -3.97
N ALA A 176 8.15 14.79 -3.03
CA ALA A 176 8.99 13.69 -2.56
C ALA A 176 9.36 12.73 -3.70
N LEU A 177 8.39 12.36 -4.54
CA LEU A 177 8.63 11.43 -5.66
C LEU A 177 9.48 12.07 -6.76
N LEU A 178 9.27 13.34 -7.09
CA LEU A 178 10.11 14.07 -8.05
C LEU A 178 11.54 14.23 -7.53
N SER A 179 11.71 14.53 -6.24
CA SER A 179 13.04 14.59 -5.62
C SER A 179 13.76 13.24 -5.70
N TYR A 180 13.05 12.14 -5.47
CA TYR A 180 13.60 10.79 -5.62
C TYR A 180 14.02 10.50 -7.07
N HIS A 181 13.18 10.83 -8.06
CA HIS A 181 13.54 10.63 -9.47
C HIS A 181 14.73 11.47 -9.92
N LYS A 182 14.88 12.72 -9.44
CA LYS A 182 16.04 13.56 -9.72
C LYS A 182 17.34 13.05 -9.08
N SER A 183 17.24 12.21 -8.05
CA SER A 183 18.38 11.63 -7.34
C SER A 183 18.86 10.28 -7.90
N LEU A 184 18.12 9.71 -8.87
CA LEU A 184 18.47 8.51 -9.62
C LEU A 184 19.20 8.89 -10.91
#